data_AF-L5NR75-F1
#
_entry.id   AF-L5NR75-F1
#
_cell.length_a   1.000
_cell.length_b   1.000
_cell.length_c   1.000
_cell.angle_alpha   90.00
_cell.angle_beta   90.00
_cell.angle_gamma   90.00
#
_symmetry.space_group_name_H-M   'P 1'
#
loop_
_entity.id
_entity.type
_entity.pdbx_description
1 polymer ?
#
loop_
_entity_poly.entity_id
_entity_poly.type
_entity_poly.pdbx_seq_one_letter_code
_entity_poly.pdbx_strand_id
1 'polypeptide(L)' 'MQLHWHRRDLRVADNRGLATAAEAGPVAPLFVFDRDVLDHAGAPRVRYLLDALSELRDAYRERGSDLLVARGDPRTV' A
#
# COMPACT_ATOMS: atom_id res chain seq x y z
N MET A 1 4.16 -1.44 -17.06
CA MET A 1 4.31 -1.26 -15.61
C MET A 1 2.94 -0.96 -15.05
N GLN A 2 2.47 -1.77 -14.09
CA GLN A 2 1.16 -1.64 -13.45
C GLN A 2 1.32 -0.98 -12.08
N LEU A 3 0.33 -0.18 -11.67
CA LEU A 3 0.25 0.34 -10.32
C LEU A 3 -0.72 -0.51 -9.51
N HIS A 4 -0.31 -0.95 -8.33
CA HIS A 4 -1.20 -1.60 -7.37
C HIS A 4 -1.32 -0.74 -6.12
N TRP A 5 -2.49 -0.11 -5.94
CA TRP A 5 -2.76 0.77 -4.81
C TRP A 5 -3.38 0.01 -3.64
N HIS A 6 -2.57 -0.20 -2.60
CA HIS A 6 -3.03 -0.67 -1.31
C HIS A 6 -3.80 0.44 -0.59
N ARG A 7 -5.06 0.16 -0.25
CA ARG A 7 -5.90 1.06 0.57
C ARG A 7 -6.18 0.44 1.93
N ARG A 8 -7.14 -0.48 1.97
CA ARG A 8 -7.53 -1.22 3.20
C ARG A 8 -6.88 -2.60 3.27
N ASP A 9 -6.41 -3.10 2.14
CA ASP A 9 -5.85 -4.43 2.03
C ASP A 9 -4.32 -4.36 1.96
N LEU A 10 -3.66 -4.44 3.12
CA LEU A 10 -2.21 -4.28 3.28
C LEU A 10 -1.46 -5.62 3.24
N ARG A 11 -1.83 -6.51 2.32
CA ARG A 11 -1.21 -7.83 2.16
C ARG A 11 -0.75 -8.08 0.73
N VAL A 12 0.35 -8.84 0.60
CA VAL A 12 0.84 -9.38 -0.66
C VAL A 12 0.17 -10.72 -0.99
N ALA A 13 0.09 -11.61 -0.01
CA ALA A 13 -0.52 -12.93 -0.16
C ALA A 13 -2.05 -12.82 -0.28
N ASP A 14 -2.65 -13.63 -1.15
CA ASP A 14 -4.10 -13.67 -1.38
C ASP A 14 -4.71 -12.27 -1.67
N ASN A 15 -4.02 -11.51 -2.52
CA ASN A 15 -4.48 -10.22 -3.03
C ASN A 15 -4.77 -10.34 -4.53
N ARG A 16 -6.05 -10.51 -4.88
CA ARG A 16 -6.46 -10.71 -6.29
C ARG A 16 -6.08 -9.52 -7.18
N GLY A 17 -6.19 -8.29 -6.67
CA GLY A 17 -5.82 -7.09 -7.44
C GLY A 17 -4.33 -7.07 -7.77
N LEU A 18 -3.50 -7.43 -6.78
CA LEU A 18 -2.05 -7.56 -6.99
C LEU A 18 -1.71 -8.68 -7.97
N ALA A 19 -2.37 -9.83 -7.84
CA ALA A 19 -2.15 -10.98 -8.73
C ALA A 19 -2.47 -10.62 -10.19
N THR A 20 -3.63 -10.00 -10.44
CA THR A 20 -4.01 -9.53 -11.77
C THR A 20 -3.04 -8.47 -12.31
N ALA A 21 -2.57 -7.53 -11.48
CA ALA A 21 -1.58 -6.55 -11.90
C ALA A 21 -0.24 -7.22 -12.27
N ALA A 22 0.20 -8.23 -11.50
CA ALA A 22 1.43 -8.96 -11.76
C ALA A 22 1.36 -9.81 -13.04
N GLU A 23 0.20 -10.40 -13.34
CA GLU A 23 -0.04 -11.09 -14.61
C GLU A 23 0.07 -10.14 -15.82
N ALA A 24 -0.34 -8.88 -15.66
CA ALA A 24 -0.27 -7.86 -16.70
C ALA A 24 1.11 -7.17 -16.83
N GLY A 25 2.09 -7.49 -15.97
CA GLY A 25 3.47 -7.02 -16.06
C GLY A 25 4.07 -6.53 -14.73
N PRO A 26 5.24 -5.86 -14.76
CA PRO A 26 5.91 -5.37 -13.55
C PRO A 26 5.02 -4.43 -12.72
N VAL A 27 4.94 -4.67 -11.41
CA VAL A 27 4.06 -3.91 -10.49
C VAL A 27 4.86 -2.92 -9.64
N ALA A 28 4.40 -1.68 -9.60
CA ALA A 28 4.79 -0.68 -8.62
C ALA A 28 3.72 -0.61 -7.52
N PRO A 29 4.00 -1.11 -6.30
CA PRO A 29 3.06 -1.05 -5.19
C PRO A 29 3.03 0.35 -4.57
N LEU A 30 1.84 0.84 -4.25
CA LEU A 30 1.61 2.20 -3.74
C LEU A 30 0.69 2.18 -2.52
N PHE A 31 0.99 3.03 -1.55
CA PHE A 31 0.08 3.45 -0.50
C PHE A 31 0.00 5.00 -0.48
N VAL A 32 -1.20 5.54 -0.27
CA VAL A 32 -1.42 7.00 -0.20
C VAL A 32 -1.97 7.34 1.18
N PHE A 33 -1.24 8.17 1.92
CA PHE A 33 -1.73 8.82 3.13
C PHE A 33 -2.63 9.99 2.73
N ASP A 34 -3.92 9.70 2.56
CA ASP A 34 -4.94 10.70 2.30
C ASP A 34 -5.59 11.20 3.61
N ARG A 35 -6.47 12.20 3.47
CA ARG A 35 -7.24 12.75 4.60
C ARG A 35 -8.15 11.71 5.25
N ASP A 36 -8.80 10.86 4.48
CA ASP A 36 -9.73 9.86 4.99
C ASP A 36 -9.04 8.82 5.88
N VAL A 37 -7.79 8.48 5.56
CA VAL A 37 -6.94 7.58 6.35
C VAL A 37 -6.60 8.17 7.73
N LEU A 38 -6.43 9.50 7.82
CA LEU A 38 -5.88 10.18 9.00
C LEU A 38 -6.95 10.88 9.86
N ASP A 39 -8.00 11.43 9.25
CA ASP A 39 -8.93 12.37 9.91
C ASP A 39 -9.78 11.72 11.02
N HIS A 40 -9.93 10.40 11.02
CA HIS A 40 -10.75 9.66 11.99
C HIS A 40 -9.97 8.59 12.78
N ALA A 41 -8.65 8.57 12.69
CA ALA A 41 -7.82 7.55 13.32
C ALA A 41 -7.20 8.07 14.64
N GLY A 42 -7.64 7.52 15.77
CA GLY A 42 -6.94 7.71 17.05
C GLY A 42 -5.53 7.11 17.02
N ALA A 43 -4.66 7.54 17.94
CA ALA A 43 -3.25 7.13 17.98
C ALA A 43 -3.00 5.61 17.89
N PRO A 44 -3.78 4.73 18.56
CA PRO A 44 -3.62 3.28 18.42
C PRO A 44 -3.85 2.77 16.98
N ARG A 45 -4.84 3.34 16.29
CA ARG A 45 -5.16 2.97 14.90
C ARG A 45 -4.07 3.43 13.94
N VAL A 46 -3.54 4.64 14.15
CA VAL A 46 -2.41 5.15 13.37
C VAL A 46 -1.18 4.27 13.61
N ARG A 47 -0.90 3.88 14.86
CA ARG A 47 0.22 2.99 15.17
C ARG A 47 0.11 1.65 14.44
N TYR A 48 -1.05 1.01 14.54
CA TYR A 48 -1.31 -0.26 13.84
C TYR A 48 -1.14 -0.13 12.32
N LEU A 49 -1.63 0.95 11.71
CA LEU A 49 -1.45 1.21 10.29
C LEU A 49 0.04 1.31 9.93
N LEU A 50 0.84 2.05 10.71
CA LEU A 50 2.26 2.21 10.45
C LEU A 50 3.02 0.88 10.59
N ASP A 51 2.69 0.07 11.59
CA ASP A 51 3.27 -1.27 11.77
C ASP A 51 2.92 -2.17 10.57
N ALA A 52 1.65 -2.20 10.13
CA ALA A 52 1.22 -2.96 8.96
C ALA A 52 1.86 -2.48 7.64
N LEU A 53 2.08 -1.17 7.48
CA LEU A 53 2.79 -0.63 6.32
C LEU A 53 4.27 -1.00 6.32
N SER A 54 4.90 -1.08 7.50
CA SER A 54 6.28 -1.55 7.64
C SER A 54 6.39 -3.02 7.20
N GLU A 55 5.51 -3.89 7.71
CA GLU A 55 5.47 -5.30 7.33
C GLU A 55 5.22 -5.48 5.83
N LEU A 56 4.28 -4.71 5.25
CA LEU A 56 4.00 -4.75 3.82
C LEU A 56 5.22 -4.33 2.99
N ARG A 57 5.92 -3.27 3.42
CA ARG A 57 7.11 -2.77 2.75
C ARG A 57 8.24 -3.80 2.77
N ASP A 58 8.45 -4.45 3.91
CA ASP A 58 9.47 -5.50 4.04
C ASP A 58 9.11 -6.72 3.16
N ALA A 59 7.82 -7.11 3.08
CA ALA A 59 7.38 -8.15 2.17
C ALA A 59 7.65 -7.83 0.68
N TYR A 60 7.55 -6.56 0.27
CA TYR A 60 7.94 -6.15 -1.09
C TYR A 60 9.45 -6.18 -1.32
N ARG A 61 10.24 -5.77 -0.32
CA ARG A 61 11.72 -5.78 -0.37
C ARG A 61 12.29 -7.17 -0.48
N GLU A 62 11.73 -8.12 0.25
CA GLU A 62 12.05 -9.56 0.11
C GLU A 62 11.82 -10.08 -1.31
N ARG A 63 10.95 -9.43 -2.09
CA ARG A 63 10.62 -9.78 -3.48
C ARG A 63 11.34 -8.88 -4.50
N GLY A 64 12.30 -8.08 -4.08
CA GLY A 64 13.09 -7.20 -4.96
C GLY A 64 12.37 -5.93 -5.41
N SER A 65 11.32 -5.50 -4.70
CA SER A 65 10.57 -4.25 -4.94
C SER A 65 10.59 -3.36 -3.69
N ASP A 66 9.95 -2.19 -3.71
CA ASP A 66 9.74 -1.35 -2.53
C ASP A 66 8.35 -0.72 -2.57
N LEU A 67 7.74 -0.50 -1.40
CA LEU A 67 6.43 0.15 -1.30
C LEU A 67 6.59 1.66 -1.51
N LEU A 68 5.96 2.18 -2.56
CA LEU A 68 5.84 3.62 -2.77
C LEU A 68 4.84 4.19 -1.77
N VAL A 69 5.20 5.31 -1.14
CA VAL A 69 4.36 5.99 -0.18
C VAL A 69 4.21 7.44 -0.61
N ALA A 70 2.98 7.85 -0.90
CA ALA A 70 2.62 9.22 -1.19
C ALA A 70 1.73 9.81 -0.08
N ARG A 71 1.59 11.13 -0.05
CA ARG A 71 0.72 11.85 0.87
C ARG A 71 -0.05 12.92 0.10
N GLY A 72 -1.37 12.96 0.25
CA GLY A 72 -2.22 13.93 -0.45
C GLY A 72 -3.54 13.34 -0.89
N ASP A 73 -4.26 14.08 -1.73
CA ASP A 73 -5.52 13.63 -2.34
C ASP A 73 -5.21 12.62 -3.47
N PRO A 74 -5.70 11.37 -3.38
CA PRO A 74 -5.44 10.31 -4.36
C PRO A 74 -5.91 10.64 -5.78
N ARG A 75 -6.74 11.68 -5.97
CA ARG A 75 -7.15 12.16 -7.29
C ARG A 75 -6.08 13.01 -7.99
N THR A 76 -5.08 13.47 -7.24
CA THR A 76 -4.09 14.46 -7.70
C THR A 76 -2.64 14.05 -7.49
N VAL A 77 -2.39 12.99 -6.71
CA VAL A 77 -1.05 12.43 -6.48
C VAL A 77 -0.74 11.29 -7.44
#